data_AF-A0A162C068-F1
#
_entry.id   AF-A0A162C068-F1
#
_cell.length_a   1.000
_cell.length_b   1.000
_cell.length_c   1.000
_cell.angle_alpha   90.00
_cell.angle_beta   90.00
_cell.angle_gamma   90.00
#
_symmetry.space_group_name_H-M   'P 1'
#
loop_
_entity.id
_entity.type
_entity.pdbx_description
1 polymer ?
#
loop_
_entity_poly.entity_id
_entity_poly.type
_entity_poly.pdbx_seq_one_letter_code
_entity_poly.pdbx_strand_id
1 'polypeptide(L)' 'RTDKENHVFPSLFVSKMLKIEEILPRSTKAFKELPYDLYCPSIQSVLLERICKKCNLYFASKVMLKKHQEVHKNDA' A
#
# COMPACT_ATOMS: atom_id res chain seq x y z
N ARG A 1 26.36 4.06 -20.28
CA ARG A 1 25.39 5.14 -20.59
C ARG A 1 24.25 4.97 -19.59
N THR A 2 24.28 5.71 -18.49
CA THR A 2 23.37 5.56 -17.34
C THR A 2 22.08 6.31 -17.64
N ASP A 3 21.01 5.59 -17.95
CA ASP A 3 19.67 6.15 -18.05
C ASP A 3 19.20 6.46 -16.61
N LYS A 4 19.37 7.72 -16.18
CA LYS A 4 18.77 8.22 -14.94
C LYS A 4 17.30 8.46 -15.26
N GLU A 5 16.48 7.45 -15.07
CA GLU A 5 15.04 7.63 -15.09
C GLU A 5 14.68 8.71 -14.05
N ASN A 6 14.34 9.91 -14.53
CA ASN A 6 13.81 10.99 -13.72
C ASN A 6 12.38 10.58 -13.32
N HIS A 7 12.26 9.80 -12.25
CA HIS A 7 10.97 9.53 -11.63
C HIS A 7 10.46 10.82 -10.99
N VAL A 8 9.84 11.68 -11.81
CA VAL A 8 9.12 12.87 -11.37
C VAL A 8 7.88 12.38 -10.64
N PHE A 9 7.98 12.24 -9.32
CA PHE A 9 6.81 12.00 -8.49
C PHE A 9 5.84 13.16 -8.68
N PRO A 10 4.59 12.91 -9.13
CA PRO A 10 3.62 13.97 -9.31
C PRO A 10 3.43 14.72 -8.00
N SER A 11 3.26 16.04 -8.09
CA SER A 11 2.89 16.87 -6.95
C SER A 11 1.72 16.23 -6.19
N LEU A 12 1.74 16.29 -4.86
CA LEU A 12 0.63 15.81 -3.99
C LEU A 12 -0.73 16.36 -4.43
N PHE A 13 -0.73 17.55 -5.05
CA PHE A 13 -1.92 18.16 -5.65
C PHE A 13 -2.43 17.38 -6.88
N VAL A 14 -1.52 16.94 -7.76
CA VAL A 14 -1.85 16.10 -8.92
C VAL A 14 -2.39 14.75 -8.46
N SER A 15 -1.81 14.15 -7.42
CA SER A 15 -2.33 12.91 -6.85
C SER A 15 -3.75 13.04 -6.26
N LYS A 16 -4.12 14.23 -5.79
CA LYS A 16 -5.49 14.52 -5.31
C LYS A 16 -6.47 14.85 -6.45
N MET A 17 -5.98 15.44 -7.54
CA MET A 17 -6.77 15.82 -8.71
C MET A 17 -7.02 14.65 -9.65
N LEU A 18 -6.03 13.77 -9.82
CA LEU A 18 -6.24 12.48 -10.43
C LEU A 18 -7.11 11.68 -9.46
N LYS A 19 -8.28 11.23 -9.91
CA LYS A 19 -9.06 10.24 -9.17
C LYS A 19 -8.29 8.92 -9.20
N ILE A 20 -7.28 8.81 -8.35
CA ILE A 20 -6.36 7.67 -8.29
C ILE A 20 -7.16 6.36 -8.14
N GLU A 21 -8.32 6.39 -7.48
CA GLU A 21 -9.24 5.25 -7.36
C GLU A 21 -9.86 4.76 -8.68
N GLU A 22 -9.99 5.62 -9.69
CA GLU A 22 -10.48 5.29 -11.03
C GLU A 22 -9.34 4.78 -11.96
N ILE A 23 -8.11 5.24 -11.71
CA ILE A 23 -6.93 4.89 -12.52
C ILE A 23 -6.27 3.60 -12.03
N LEU A 24 -6.24 3.39 -10.72
CA LEU A 24 -5.59 2.23 -10.14
C LEU A 24 -6.44 0.96 -10.30
N PRO A 25 -5.80 -0.21 -10.50
CA PRO A 25 -6.49 -1.47 -10.59
C PRO A 25 -7.26 -1.79 -9.30
N ARG A 26 -8.38 -2.51 -9.41
CA ARG A 26 -9.26 -2.82 -8.26
C ARG A 26 -8.55 -3.46 -7.07
N SER A 27 -7.42 -4.14 -7.29
CA SER A 27 -6.58 -4.72 -6.25
C SER A 27 -6.02 -3.68 -5.26
N THR A 28 -5.87 -2.41 -5.67
CA THR A 28 -5.35 -1.35 -4.79
C THR A 28 -6.41 -0.76 -3.86
N LYS A 29 -7.70 -1.03 -4.10
CA LYS A 29 -8.80 -0.55 -3.24
C LYS A 29 -8.81 -1.18 -1.85
N ALA A 30 -8.08 -2.28 -1.67
CA ALA A 30 -7.92 -2.95 -0.39
C ALA A 30 -7.01 -2.20 0.59
N PHE A 31 -6.27 -1.19 0.12
CA PHE A 31 -5.32 -0.44 0.95
C PHE A 31 -5.89 0.93 1.33
N LYS A 32 -5.78 1.27 2.62
CA LYS A 32 -6.08 2.61 3.12
C LYS A 32 -5.11 3.66 2.57
N GLU A 33 -3.85 3.29 2.42
CA GLU A 33 -2.79 4.09 1.80
C GLU A 33 -1.96 3.17 0.91
N LEU A 34 -1.55 3.65 -0.27
CA LEU A 34 -0.87 2.85 -1.28
C LEU A 34 0.58 2.57 -0.86
N PRO A 35 0.98 1.32 -0.56
CA PRO A 35 2.35 1.04 -0.16
C PRO A 35 3.31 1.08 -1.34
N TYR A 36 4.52 1.61 -1.13
CA TYR A 36 5.60 1.61 -2.14
C TYR A 36 5.97 0.20 -2.62
N ASP A 37 5.80 -0.78 -1.75
CA ASP A 37 5.99 -2.20 -2.01
C ASP A 37 5.16 -2.74 -3.19
N LEU A 38 4.08 -2.04 -3.61
CA LEU A 38 3.32 -2.37 -4.82
C LEU A 38 4.14 -2.32 -6.12
N TYR A 39 5.17 -1.48 -6.16
CA TYR A 39 6.03 -1.34 -7.33
C TYR A 39 7.05 -2.47 -7.47
N CYS A 40 7.17 -3.36 -6.47
CA CYS A 40 8.10 -4.49 -6.49
C CYS A 40 7.38 -5.78 -6.93
N PRO A 41 7.66 -6.32 -8.14
CA PRO A 41 6.96 -7.49 -8.67
C PRO A 41 7.09 -8.73 -7.77
N SER A 42 8.26 -8.91 -7.16
CA SER A 42 8.58 -10.08 -6.34
C SER A 42 7.70 -10.23 -5.10
N ILE A 43 7.06 -9.16 -4.63
CA ILE A 43 6.25 -9.17 -3.41
C ILE A 43 4.77 -8.96 -3.65
N GLN A 44 4.33 -8.73 -4.90
CA GLN A 44 2.92 -8.48 -5.22
C GLN A 44 2.00 -9.60 -4.73
N SER A 45 2.46 -10.86 -4.79
CA SER A 45 1.72 -12.03 -4.32
C SER A 45 1.47 -12.04 -2.81
N VAL A 46 2.34 -11.41 -2.01
CA VAL A 46 2.27 -11.42 -0.54
C VAL A 46 1.72 -10.12 0.04
N LEU A 47 1.50 -9.09 -0.78
CA LEU A 47 0.98 -7.80 -0.33
C LEU A 47 -0.38 -7.93 0.36
N LEU A 48 -1.31 -8.66 -0.26
CA LEU A 48 -2.67 -8.86 0.26
C LEU A 48 -2.67 -9.62 1.59
N GLU A 49 -1.70 -10.50 1.82
CA GLU A 49 -1.55 -11.23 3.08
C GLU A 49 -1.08 -10.33 4.24
N ARG A 50 -0.52 -9.17 3.94
CA ARG A 50 0.06 -8.24 4.92
C ARG A 50 -0.85 -7.06 5.23
N ILE A 51 -2.11 -7.11 4.78
CA ILE A 51 -3.12 -6.11 5.08
C ILE A 51 -3.90 -6.53 6.32
N CYS A 52 -4.14 -5.60 7.23
CA CYS A 52 -5.08 -5.81 8.32
C CYS A 52 -6.52 -5.73 7.81
N LYS A 53 -7.30 -6.80 7.97
CA LYS A 53 -8.69 -6.89 7.49
C LYS A 53 -9.69 -5.97 8.23
N LYS A 54 -9.33 -5.46 9.41
CA LYS A 54 -10.19 -4.54 10.19
C LYS A 54 -10.02 -3.09 9.75
N CYS A 55 -8.78 -2.66 9.51
CA CYS A 55 -8.45 -1.25 9.27
C CYS A 55 -7.86 -0.96 7.88
N ASN A 56 -7.67 -2.00 7.05
CA ASN A 56 -7.10 -1.94 5.69
C ASN A 56 -5.71 -1.28 5.62
N LEU A 57 -4.98 -1.27 6.74
CA LEU A 57 -3.59 -0.82 6.80
C LEU A 57 -2.64 -1.92 6.32
N TYR A 58 -1.68 -1.52 5.49
CA TYR A 58 -0.59 -2.37 5.03
C TYR A 58 0.55 -2.43 6.05
N PHE A 59 1.22 -3.57 6.15
CA PHE A 59 2.42 -3.75 6.94
C PHE A 59 3.54 -4.38 6.11
N ALA A 60 4.77 -3.86 6.23
CA ALA A 60 5.92 -4.40 5.50
C ALA A 60 6.28 -5.84 5.90
N SER A 61 5.84 -6.32 7.07
CA SER A 61 6.12 -7.67 7.55
C SER A 61 4.93 -8.33 8.23
N LYS A 62 4.87 -9.67 8.17
CA LYS A 62 3.85 -10.48 8.88
C LYS A 62 3.96 -10.33 10.40
N VAL A 63 5.17 -10.11 10.93
CA VAL A 63 5.40 -9.91 12.36
C VAL A 63 4.77 -8.60 12.84
N MET A 64 4.93 -7.52 12.07
CA MET A 64 4.32 -6.23 12.38
C MET A 64 2.79 -6.30 12.31
N LEU A 65 2.24 -6.99 11.31
CA LEU A 65 0.80 -7.22 11.22
C LEU A 65 0.26 -7.96 12.46
N LYS A 66 0.94 -9.02 12.91
CA LYS A 66 0.54 -9.77 14.12
C LYS A 66 0.51 -8.89 15.36
N LYS A 67 1.56 -8.08 15.57
CA LYS A 67 1.61 -7.12 16.69
C LYS A 67 0.48 -6.10 16.60
N HIS A 68 0.19 -5.60 15.40
CA HIS A 68 -0.93 -4.69 15.19
C HIS A 68 -2.30 -5.32 15.48
N GLN A 69 -2.50 -6.59 15.16
CA GLN A 69 -3.75 -7.30 15.49
C GLN A 69 -4.06 -7.31 16.99
N GLU A 70 -3.05 -7.22 17.86
CA GLU A 70 -3.23 -7.14 19.32
C GLU A 70 -3.89 -5.82 19.74
N VAL A 71 -3.62 -4.71 19.03
CA VAL A 71 -4.31 -3.43 19.27
C VAL A 71 -5.83 -3.63 19.13
N HIS A 72 -6.24 -4.31 18.06
CA HIS A 72 -7.64 -4.63 17.80
C HIS A 72 -8.25 -5.71 18.70
N LYS A 73 -7.46 -6.36 19.55
CA LYS A 73 -7.96 -7.24 20.62
C LYS A 73 -8.28 -6.45 21.89
N ASN A 74 -7.60 -5.33 22.11
CA ASN A 74 -7.81 -4.46 23.27
C ASN A 74 -8.96 -3.47 23.07
N ASP A 75 -9.45 -3.30 21.83
CA ASP A 75 -10.63 -2.49 21.49
C ASP A 75 -11.98 -3.25 21.63
N ALA A 76 -11.99 -4.44 22.23
CA ALA A 76 -13.17 -5.30 22.37
C ALA A 76 -13.65 -5.43 23.82
#